data_AF-E1QQL6-F1
#
_entry.id   AF-E1QQL6-F1
#
_cell.length_a   1.000
_cell.length_b   1.000
_cell.length_c   1.000
_cell.angle_alpha   90.00
_cell.angle_beta   90.00
_cell.angle_gamma   90.00
#
_symmetry.space_group_name_H-M   'P 1'
#
loop_
_entity.id
_entity.type
_entity.pdbx_description
1 polymer ?
#
loop_
_entity_poly.entity_id
_entity_poly.type
_entity_poly.pdbx_seq_one_letter_code
_entity_poly.pdbx_strand_id
1 'polypeptide(L)'
;MDLSKLMSLLLSKGVNYVIAQLPGWISRKEVSREDAELILTYAMMSKLDDLGKKIDGLGNKMDELGKKIDARFDELGRKIDDLRREIDSMHKEMVDRLDFISNQLRVLNSNIAATYELTSKAMTRLMESSIAPTRT
;
A
#
# COMPACT_ATOMS: atom_id res chain seq x y z
N MET A 1 -54.62 21.21 -23.54
CA MET A 1 -54.30 19.97 -22.81
C MET A 1 -54.35 20.29 -21.34
N ASP A 2 -55.14 19.55 -20.58
CA ASP A 2 -55.26 19.76 -19.14
C ASP A 2 -54.09 19.09 -18.38
N LEU A 3 -53.99 19.40 -17.09
CA LEU A 3 -52.99 18.83 -16.20
C LEU A 3 -53.09 17.29 -16.13
N SER A 4 -54.30 16.73 -16.17
CA SER A 4 -54.52 15.27 -16.11
C SER A 4 -53.84 14.54 -17.27
N LYS A 5 -53.93 15.11 -18.48
CA LYS A 5 -53.26 14.55 -19.65
C LYS A 5 -51.73 14.71 -19.59
N LEU A 6 -51.23 15.82 -19.05
CA LEU A 6 -49.79 16.01 -18.79
C LEU A 6 -49.26 14.98 -17.79
N MET A 7 -49.98 14.74 -16.70
CA MET A 7 -49.63 13.73 -15.70
C MET A 7 -49.64 12.31 -16.30
N SER A 8 -50.62 12.02 -17.15
CA SER A 8 -50.67 10.75 -17.89
C SER A 8 -49.46 10.56 -18.80
N LEU A 9 -48.99 11.63 -19.46
CA LEU A 9 -47.78 11.60 -20.28
C LEU A 9 -46.51 11.45 -19.43
N LEU A 10 -46.45 12.09 -18.26
CA LEU A 10 -45.33 11.90 -17.31
C LEU A 10 -45.20 10.45 -16.88
N LEU A 11 -46.33 9.81 -16.52
CA LEU A 11 -46.33 8.42 -16.08
C LEU A 11 -46.01 7.44 -17.23
N SER A 12 -46.49 7.70 -18.44
CA SER A 12 -46.35 6.76 -19.57
C SER A 12 -45.11 6.96 -20.42
N LYS A 13 -44.59 8.19 -20.54
CA LYS A 13 -43.45 8.55 -21.39
C LYS A 13 -42.26 9.08 -20.62
N GLY A 14 -42.44 9.38 -19.33
CA GLY A 14 -41.39 9.87 -18.44
C GLY A 14 -41.16 11.37 -18.51
N VAL A 15 -40.49 11.87 -17.46
CA VAL A 15 -40.18 13.29 -17.25
C VAL A 15 -39.39 13.89 -18.42
N ASN A 16 -38.39 13.17 -18.95
CA ASN A 16 -37.54 13.67 -20.02
C ASN A 16 -38.32 13.91 -21.33
N TYR A 17 -39.25 13.02 -21.66
CA TYR A 17 -40.09 13.18 -22.84
C TYR A 17 -40.98 14.42 -22.72
N VAL A 18 -41.67 14.55 -21.57
CA VAL A 18 -42.56 15.68 -21.31
C VAL A 18 -41.79 17.00 -21.35
N ILE A 19 -40.62 17.09 -20.70
CA ILE A 19 -39.77 18.29 -20.76
C ILE A 19 -39.36 18.63 -22.20
N ALA A 20 -39.00 17.64 -23.01
CA ALA A 20 -38.54 17.88 -24.38
C ALA A 20 -39.64 18.46 -25.29
N GLN A 21 -40.89 18.08 -25.04
CA GLN A 21 -42.04 18.52 -25.84
C GLN A 21 -42.71 19.79 -25.29
N LEU A 22 -42.55 20.07 -23.99
CA LEU A 22 -43.21 21.16 -23.27
C LEU A 22 -43.03 22.55 -23.93
N PRO A 23 -41.84 22.96 -24.43
CA PRO A 23 -41.69 24.25 -25.11
C PRO A 23 -42.61 24.39 -26.33
N GLY A 24 -42.78 23.32 -27.11
CA GLY A 24 -43.66 23.32 -28.27
C GLY A 24 -45.13 23.45 -27.89
N TRP A 25 -45.55 22.79 -26.81
CA TRP A 25 -46.91 22.93 -26.26
C TRP A 25 -47.17 24.35 -25.76
N ILE A 26 -46.19 24.99 -25.11
CA ILE A 26 -46.28 26.39 -24.66
C ILE A 26 -46.39 27.33 -25.86
N SER A 27 -45.54 27.19 -26.88
CA SER A 27 -45.57 28.04 -28.08
C SER A 27 -46.91 27.96 -28.82
N ARG A 28 -47.53 26.78 -28.85
CA ARG A 28 -48.86 26.56 -29.44
C ARG A 28 -50.03 26.92 -28.50
N LYS A 29 -49.75 27.42 -27.29
CA LYS A 29 -50.74 27.71 -26.25
C LYS A 29 -51.63 26.50 -25.89
N GLU A 30 -51.08 25.29 -26.02
CA GLU A 30 -51.77 24.03 -25.73
C GLU A 30 -51.77 23.71 -24.23
N VAL A 31 -50.92 24.34 -23.44
CA VAL A 31 -50.75 24.14 -21.99
C VAL A 31 -50.76 25.51 -21.31
N SER A 32 -51.42 25.62 -20.16
CA SER A 32 -51.43 26.84 -19.35
C SER A 32 -50.04 27.13 -18.76
N ARG A 33 -49.81 28.38 -18.37
CA ARG A 33 -48.54 28.74 -17.73
C ARG A 33 -48.39 28.02 -16.39
N GLU A 34 -49.47 27.98 -15.61
CA GLU A 34 -49.53 27.36 -14.29
C GLU A 34 -49.25 25.86 -14.37
N ASP A 35 -49.84 25.16 -15.34
CA ASP A 35 -49.59 23.73 -15.55
C ASP A 35 -48.15 23.47 -16.00
N ALA A 36 -47.60 24.33 -16.88
CA ALA A 36 -46.21 24.22 -17.29
C ALA A 36 -45.23 24.42 -16.11
N GLU A 37 -45.49 25.40 -15.24
CA GLU A 37 -44.69 25.65 -14.03
C GLU A 37 -44.75 24.46 -13.05
N LEU A 38 -45.93 23.86 -12.85
CA LEU A 38 -46.10 22.64 -12.04
C LEU A 38 -45.29 21.47 -12.59
N ILE A 39 -45.34 21.23 -13.90
CA ILE A 39 -44.60 20.14 -14.55
C ILE A 39 -43.09 20.35 -14.47
N LEU A 40 -42.62 21.58 -14.67
CA LEU A 40 -41.20 21.90 -14.51
C LEU A 40 -40.72 21.69 -13.08
N THR A 41 -41.53 22.06 -12.09
CA THR A 41 -41.23 21.85 -10.67
C THR A 41 -41.15 20.37 -10.33
N TYR A 42 -42.16 19.59 -10.73
CA TYR A 42 -42.15 18.13 -10.55
C TYR A 42 -40.91 17.49 -11.21
N ALA A 43 -40.59 17.91 -12.43
CA ALA A 43 -39.46 17.38 -13.15
C ALA A 43 -38.11 17.73 -12.50
N MET A 44 -37.98 18.92 -11.92
CA MET A 44 -36.83 19.30 -11.12
C MET A 44 -36.69 18.41 -9.89
N MET A 45 -37.78 18.18 -9.14
CA MET A 45 -37.78 17.28 -7.97
C MET A 45 -37.36 15.86 -8.36
N SER A 46 -37.92 15.31 -9.45
CA SER A 46 -37.53 13.98 -9.94
C SER A 46 -36.04 13.88 -10.29
N LYS A 47 -35.46 14.91 -10.90
CA LYS A 47 -34.02 14.95 -11.20
C LYS A 47 -33.16 15.06 -9.93
N LEU A 48 -33.63 15.80 -8.93
CA LEU A 48 -32.97 15.89 -7.63
C LEU A 48 -32.96 14.54 -6.91
N ASP A 49 -34.07 13.79 -6.93
CA ASP A 49 -34.14 12.45 -6.36
C ASP A 49 -33.17 11.48 -7.04
N ASP A 50 -33.11 11.50 -8.38
CA ASP A 50 -32.17 10.69 -9.14
C ASP A 50 -30.71 11.07 -8.86
N LEU A 51 -30.43 12.36 -8.66
CA LEU A 51 -29.11 12.83 -8.26
C LEU A 51 -28.77 12.39 -6.83
N GLY A 52 -29.72 12.47 -5.91
CA GLY A 52 -29.58 11.98 -4.53
C GLY A 52 -29.19 10.51 -4.51
N LYS A 53 -29.90 9.64 -5.24
CA LYS A 53 -29.56 8.21 -5.36
C LYS A 53 -28.16 7.98 -5.92
N LYS A 54 -27.72 8.80 -6.89
CA LYS A 54 -26.35 8.72 -7.43
C LYS A 54 -25.31 9.14 -6.40
N ILE A 55 -25.59 10.19 -5.62
CA ILE A 55 -24.72 10.65 -4.53
C ILE A 55 -24.60 9.57 -3.46
N ASP A 56 -25.72 8.97 -3.04
CA ASP A 56 -25.71 7.86 -2.08
C ASP A 56 -24.90 6.67 -2.60
N GLY A 57 -25.07 6.33 -3.88
CA GLY A 57 -24.29 5.29 -4.55
C GLY A 57 -22.78 5.60 -4.61
N LEU A 58 -22.40 6.88 -4.77
CA LEU A 58 -21.01 7.31 -4.69
C LEU A 58 -20.47 7.25 -3.26
N GLY A 59 -21.27 7.65 -2.26
CA GLY A 59 -20.93 7.55 -0.84
C GLY A 59 -20.61 6.10 -0.45
N ASN A 60 -21.47 5.15 -0.81
CA ASN A 60 -21.24 3.74 -0.55
C ASN A 60 -19.94 3.22 -1.19
N LYS A 61 -19.65 3.61 -2.44
CA LYS A 61 -18.39 3.25 -3.12
C LYS A 61 -17.17 3.86 -2.43
N MET A 62 -17.30 5.08 -1.92
CA MET A 62 -16.22 5.76 -1.20
C MET A 62 -15.93 5.05 0.12
N ASP A 63 -16.96 4.62 0.86
CA ASP A 63 -16.81 3.85 2.09
C ASP A 63 -16.16 2.47 1.84
N GLU A 64 -16.57 1.78 0.76
CA GLU A 64 -15.93 0.52 0.36
C GLU A 64 -14.46 0.70 -0.02
N LEU A 65 -14.13 1.78 -0.73
CA LEU A 65 -12.75 2.11 -1.07
C LEU A 65 -11.94 2.44 0.18
N GLY A 66 -12.50 3.20 1.13
CA GLY A 66 -11.88 3.48 2.43
C GLY A 66 -11.51 2.21 3.16
N LYS A 67 -12.47 1.28 3.33
CA LYS A 67 -12.23 -0.03 3.97
C LYS A 67 -11.15 -0.86 3.26
N LYS A 68 -11.11 -0.84 1.93
CA LYS A 68 -10.07 -1.54 1.15
C LYS A 68 -8.69 -0.92 1.36
N ILE A 69 -8.62 0.40 1.44
CA ILE A 69 -7.37 1.12 1.69
C ILE A 69 -6.86 0.81 3.09
N ASP A 70 -7.71 0.89 4.12
CA ASP A 70 -7.35 0.58 5.51
C ASP A 70 -6.80 -0.85 5.63
N ALA A 71 -7.51 -1.84 5.05
CA ALA A 71 -7.07 -3.23 5.06
C ALA A 71 -5.71 -3.44 4.37
N ARG A 72 -5.43 -2.69 3.29
CA ARG A 72 -4.13 -2.74 2.61
C ARG A 72 -3.03 -2.08 3.43
N PHE A 73 -3.32 -0.98 4.13
CA PHE A 73 -2.36 -0.36 5.03
C PHE A 73 -2.01 -1.28 6.20
N ASP A 74 -3.00 -1.95 6.80
CA ASP A 74 -2.77 -2.94 7.86
C ASP A 74 -1.90 -4.11 7.36
N GLU A 75 -2.17 -4.62 6.16
CA GLU A 75 -1.37 -5.70 5.55
C GLU A 75 0.08 -5.26 5.31
N LEU A 76 0.29 -4.04 4.78
CA LEU A 76 1.62 -3.49 4.56
C LEU A 76 2.35 -3.24 5.89
N GLY A 77 1.67 -2.75 6.92
CA GLY A 77 2.23 -2.59 8.26
C GLY A 77 2.78 -3.90 8.82
N ARG A 78 2.01 -4.99 8.72
CA ARG A 78 2.46 -6.33 9.15
C ARG A 78 3.67 -6.83 8.36
N LYS A 79 3.68 -6.65 7.04
CA LYS A 79 4.83 -7.01 6.19
C LYS A 79 6.09 -6.24 6.57
N ILE A 80 5.96 -4.96 6.91
CA ILE A 80 7.09 -4.13 7.37
C ILE A 80 7.61 -4.65 8.71
N ASP A 81 6.73 -4.98 9.65
CA ASP A 81 7.12 -5.52 10.95
C ASP A 81 7.82 -6.89 10.82
N ASP A 82 7.34 -7.76 9.93
CA ASP A 82 7.95 -9.06 9.66
C ASP A 82 9.34 -8.90 9.02
N LEU A 83 9.46 -8.05 7.99
CA LEU A 83 10.76 -7.73 7.37
C LEU A 83 11.75 -7.14 8.38
N ARG A 84 11.28 -6.30 9.29
CA ARG A 84 12.13 -5.74 10.35
C ARG A 84 12.67 -6.84 11.26
N ARG A 85 11.84 -7.81 11.66
CA ARG A 85 12.27 -8.95 12.48
C ARG A 85 13.26 -9.85 11.76
N GLU A 86 13.05 -10.09 10.46
CA GLU A 86 14.00 -10.85 9.64
C GLU A 86 15.36 -10.14 9.55
N ILE A 87 15.35 -8.82 9.31
CA ILE A 87 16.58 -8.01 9.28
C ILE A 87 17.29 -8.05 10.64
N ASP A 88 16.58 -7.86 11.74
CA ASP A 88 17.16 -7.91 13.09
C ASP A 88 17.78 -9.29 13.38
N SER A 89 17.12 -10.37 12.96
CA SER A 89 17.63 -11.74 13.08
C SER A 89 18.90 -11.96 12.24
N MET A 90 18.89 -11.52 10.98
CA MET A 90 20.05 -11.61 10.09
C MET A 90 21.23 -10.81 10.62
N HIS A 91 20.97 -9.60 11.15
CA HIS A 91 22.00 -8.75 11.75
C HIS A 91 22.65 -9.47 12.93
N LYS A 92 21.84 -10.05 13.83
CA LYS A 92 22.34 -10.79 14.98
C LYS A 92 23.20 -11.98 14.57
N GLU A 93 22.73 -12.80 13.62
CA GLU A 93 23.51 -13.93 13.12
C GLU A 93 24.85 -13.47 12.51
N MET A 94 24.84 -12.36 11.76
CA MET A 94 26.05 -11.80 11.18
C MET A 94 27.05 -11.35 12.25
N VAL A 95 26.59 -10.66 13.29
CA VAL A 95 27.43 -10.25 14.43
C VAL A 95 28.03 -11.47 15.12
N ASP A 96 27.22 -12.48 15.43
CA ASP A 96 27.67 -13.71 16.08
C ASP A 96 28.75 -14.43 15.23
N ARG A 97 28.57 -14.47 13.91
CA ARG A 97 29.57 -15.04 12.98
C ARG A 97 30.86 -14.22 12.93
N LEU A 98 30.77 -12.90 12.94
CA LEU A 98 31.94 -12.01 12.95
C LEU A 98 32.74 -12.15 14.25
N ASP A 99 32.06 -12.27 15.39
CA ASP A 99 32.69 -12.52 16.70
C ASP A 99 33.40 -13.88 16.73
N PHE A 100 32.76 -14.91 16.18
CA PHE A 100 33.37 -16.24 16.05
C PHE A 100 34.65 -16.19 15.20
N ILE A 101 34.59 -15.57 14.02
CA ILE A 101 35.75 -15.43 13.12
C ILE A 101 36.86 -14.62 13.81
N SER A 102 36.52 -13.52 14.47
CA SER A 102 37.47 -12.69 15.21
C SER A 102 38.20 -13.47 16.30
N ASN A 103 37.47 -14.32 17.04
CA ASN A 103 38.09 -15.18 18.05
C ASN A 103 38.97 -16.27 17.42
N GLN A 104 38.56 -16.88 16.31
CA GLN A 104 39.41 -17.84 15.59
C GLN A 104 40.72 -17.20 15.09
N LEU A 105 40.65 -15.99 14.54
CA LEU A 105 41.83 -15.23 14.12
C LEU A 105 42.76 -14.91 15.28
N ARG A 106 42.21 -14.53 16.45
CA ARG A 106 42.99 -14.28 17.67
C ARG A 106 43.74 -15.53 18.11
N VAL A 107 43.07 -16.68 18.15
CA VAL A 107 43.68 -17.98 18.51
C VAL A 107 44.76 -18.36 17.50
N LEU A 108 44.49 -18.23 16.20
CA LEU A 108 45.45 -18.51 15.15
C LEU A 108 46.71 -17.64 15.28
N ASN A 109 46.56 -16.33 15.49
CA ASN A 109 47.69 -15.42 15.71
C ASN A 109 48.53 -15.82 16.93
N SER A 110 47.89 -16.24 18.03
CA SER A 110 48.58 -16.75 19.21
C SER A 110 49.39 -18.02 18.91
N ASN A 111 48.81 -18.96 18.16
CA ASN A 111 49.48 -20.21 17.78
C ASN A 111 50.66 -19.96 16.84
N ILE A 112 50.50 -19.03 15.90
CA ILE A 112 51.55 -18.57 15.00
C ILE A 112 52.71 -17.99 15.82
N ALA A 113 52.43 -17.07 16.75
CA ALA A 113 53.46 -16.48 17.62
C ALA A 113 54.23 -17.54 18.43
N ALA A 114 53.52 -18.50 19.03
CA ALA A 114 54.14 -19.59 19.77
C ALA A 114 55.02 -20.49 18.88
N THR A 115 54.57 -20.77 17.66
CA THR A 115 55.33 -21.57 16.68
C THR A 115 56.61 -20.85 16.25
N TYR A 116 56.54 -19.53 16.02
CA TYR A 116 57.72 -18.71 15.72
C TYR A 116 58.73 -18.74 16.89
N GLU A 117 58.26 -18.62 18.13
CA GLU A 117 59.12 -18.69 19.32
C GLU A 117 59.82 -20.06 19.43
N LEU A 118 59.08 -21.16 19.28
CA LEU A 118 59.64 -22.52 19.32
C LEU A 118 60.66 -22.75 18.21
N THR A 119 60.35 -22.29 16.99
CA THR A 119 61.26 -22.39 15.83
C THR A 119 62.54 -21.61 16.07
N SER A 120 62.44 -20.39 16.61
CA SER A 120 63.59 -19.57 16.98
C SER A 120 64.47 -20.28 18.01
N LYS A 121 63.90 -20.82 19.09
CA LYS A 121 64.64 -21.59 20.10
C LYS A 121 65.32 -22.82 19.52
N ALA A 122 64.65 -23.55 18.63
CA ALA A 122 65.22 -24.71 17.96
C ALA A 122 66.43 -24.31 17.09
N MET A 123 66.32 -23.21 16.34
CA MET A 123 67.41 -22.69 15.52
C MET A 123 68.63 -22.28 16.37
N THR A 124 68.41 -21.58 17.50
CA THR A 124 69.48 -21.21 18.42
C THR A 124 70.23 -22.44 18.94
N ARG A 125 69.52 -23.48 19.37
CA ARG A 125 70.13 -24.74 19.84
C ARG A 125 70.94 -25.45 18.76
N LEU A 126 70.44 -25.48 17.52
CA LEU A 126 71.17 -26.06 16.39
C LEU A 126 72.47 -25.31 16.11
N MET A 127 72.45 -23.97 16.15
CA MET A 127 73.65 -23.14 16.02
C MET A 127 74.66 -23.42 17.15
N GLU A 128 74.22 -23.47 18.40
CA GLU A 128 75.08 -23.78 19.56
C GLU A 128 75.76 -25.15 19.42
N SER A 129 75.00 -26.18 19.01
CA SER A 129 75.52 -27.53 18.82
C SER A 129 76.54 -27.64 17.69
N SER A 130 76.40 -26.82 16.63
CA SER A 130 77.29 -26.82 15.46
C SER A 130 78.61 -26.09 15.71
N ILE A 131 78.68 -25.21 16.72
CA ILE A 131 79.88 -24.44 17.10
C ILE A 131 80.68 -25.16 18.20
N ALA A 132 80.09 -26.14 18.89
CA ALA A 132 80.79 -26.92 19.92
C ALA A 132 81.96 -27.72 19.30
N PRO A 133 83.22 -27.54 19.77
CA PRO A 133 84.35 -28.28 19.23
C PRO A 133 84.16 -29.76 19.52
N THR A 134 84.29 -30.58 18.47
CA THR A 134 84.39 -32.03 18.57
C THR A 134 85.56 -32.35 19.50
N ARG A 135 85.25 -32.75 20.75
CA ARG A 135 86.24 -33.31 21.67
C ARG A 135 86.69 -34.66 21.12
N THR A 136 87.78 -34.66 20.35
CA THR A 136 88.66 -35.84 20.16
C THR A 136 89.71 -35.88 21.25
#